data_AF-A0AA38CD45-F1
#
_entry.id   AF-A0AA38CD45-F1
#
_cell.length_a   1.000
_cell.length_b   1.000
_cell.length_c   1.000
_cell.angle_alpha   90.00
_cell.angle_beta   90.00
_cell.angle_gamma   90.00
#
_symmetry.space_group_name_H-M   'P 1'
#
loop_
_entity.id
_entity.type
_entity.pdbx_description
1 polymer ?
#
loop_
_entity_poly.entity_id
_entity_poly.type
_entity_poly.pdbx_seq_one_letter_code
_entity_poly.pdbx_strand_id
1 'polypeptide(L)'
;MDFRVTAAATGTAIALVVGAIYLARLKLRIRRRRPLNMEQFKGLPRLPKFGVPKRYVLELRPDLEACKFDGKLAVTLDVVDKTKYLVLNAADLVIKDKSVSLRGTASTEVKFPSNVGLDAEDEILVIEFDEALPQGEAILAIEFQGTLNDQMKGFYRSTYVIDGEKRNMAVTQFEPADARRCFPCWDEPAYKVQL
;
A
#
# COMPACT_ATOMS: atom_id res chain seq x y z
N MET A 1 -55.39 11.10 -29.15
CA MET A 1 -54.07 10.50 -29.49
C MET A 1 -53.26 11.57 -30.23
N ASP A 2 -52.93 12.73 -29.63
CA ASP A 2 -52.11 12.99 -28.42
C ASP A 2 -50.75 12.31 -28.52
N PHE A 3 -49.58 12.98 -28.61
CA PHE A 3 -49.21 14.40 -28.67
C PHE A 3 -48.04 14.50 -29.67
N ARG A 4 -48.07 15.48 -30.59
CA ARG A 4 -46.92 15.96 -31.37
C ARG A 4 -46.59 17.35 -30.84
N VAL A 5 -45.33 17.59 -30.44
CA VAL A 5 -44.82 18.95 -30.25
C VAL A 5 -43.53 19.09 -31.04
N THR A 6 -43.62 19.94 -32.05
CA THR A 6 -42.55 20.47 -32.88
C THR A 6 -41.85 21.59 -32.11
N ALA A 7 -40.54 21.50 -31.90
CA ALA A 7 -39.77 22.60 -31.31
C ALA A 7 -39.34 23.57 -32.42
N ALA A 8 -39.80 24.82 -32.32
CA ALA A 8 -39.32 25.95 -33.11
C ALA A 8 -38.02 26.49 -32.49
N ALA A 9 -37.04 26.79 -33.34
CA ALA A 9 -35.77 27.37 -32.95
C ALA A 9 -35.89 28.87 -32.69
N THR A 10 -35.59 29.31 -31.47
CA THR A 10 -34.99 30.62 -31.16
C THR A 10 -34.21 30.49 -29.85
N GLY A 11 -32.95 30.93 -29.83
CA GLY A 11 -32.24 31.13 -28.56
C GLY A 11 -30.79 30.64 -28.53
N THR A 12 -29.88 31.54 -28.91
CA THR A 12 -28.60 31.84 -28.25
C THR A 12 -27.69 30.69 -27.78
N ALA A 13 -26.52 30.63 -28.42
CA ALA A 13 -25.36 29.82 -28.11
C ALA A 13 -24.87 29.98 -26.65
N ILE A 14 -25.23 29.06 -25.76
CA ILE A 14 -24.63 28.89 -24.42
C ILE A 14 -24.29 27.41 -24.15
N ALA A 15 -23.99 26.63 -25.20
CA ALA A 15 -23.74 25.19 -25.04
C ALA A 15 -22.25 24.75 -25.17
N LEU A 16 -21.33 25.64 -25.55
CA LEU A 16 -19.95 25.20 -25.89
C LEU A 16 -18.86 25.51 -24.84
N VAL A 17 -19.11 26.36 -23.83
CA VAL A 17 -18.06 26.68 -22.84
C VAL A 17 -18.02 25.69 -21.66
N VAL A 18 -19.16 25.13 -21.27
CA VAL A 18 -19.23 24.17 -20.14
C VAL A 18 -18.51 22.86 -20.47
N GLY A 19 -18.65 22.36 -21.70
CA GLY A 19 -17.97 21.14 -22.16
C GLY A 19 -16.45 21.27 -22.21
N ALA A 20 -15.93 22.44 -22.60
CA ALA A 20 -14.49 22.70 -22.65
C ALA A 20 -13.87 22.80 -21.24
N ILE A 21 -14.59 23.37 -20.25
CA ILE A 21 -14.13 23.41 -18.86
C ILE A 21 -14.20 22.02 -18.21
N TYR A 22 -15.23 21.22 -18.53
CA TYR A 22 -15.34 19.84 -18.03
C TYR A 22 -14.27 18.92 -18.63
N LEU A 23 -13.96 19.06 -19.92
CA LEU A 23 -12.85 18.36 -20.58
C LEU A 23 -11.48 18.91 -20.15
N ALA A 24 -11.35 20.20 -19.85
CA ALA A 24 -10.12 20.77 -19.27
C ALA A 24 -9.90 20.30 -17.82
N ARG A 25 -10.97 20.05 -17.05
CA ARG A 25 -10.90 19.41 -15.73
C ARG A 25 -10.70 17.89 -15.82
N LEU A 26 -11.15 17.20 -16.88
CA LEU A 26 -10.83 15.78 -17.09
C LEU A 26 -9.40 15.59 -17.62
N LYS A 27 -8.79 16.65 -18.16
CA LYS A 27 -7.33 16.77 -18.38
C LYS A 27 -6.56 17.12 -17.09
N LEU A 28 -7.19 17.10 -15.91
CA LEU A 28 -6.44 17.03 -14.66
C LEU A 28 -5.76 15.67 -14.58
N ARG A 29 -4.50 15.70 -14.99
CA ARG A 29 -3.43 14.98 -14.31
C ARG A 29 -3.41 13.48 -14.60
N ILE A 30 -3.25 13.12 -15.88
CA ILE A 30 -2.23 12.11 -16.18
C ILE A 30 -0.88 12.75 -15.83
N ARG A 31 -0.60 12.88 -14.52
CA ARG A 31 0.77 13.07 -14.07
C ARG A 31 1.46 11.79 -14.53
N ARG A 32 2.33 11.89 -15.53
CA ARG A 32 3.37 10.88 -15.70
C ARG A 32 3.98 10.70 -14.33
N ARG A 33 3.75 9.54 -13.68
CA ARG A 33 4.38 9.22 -12.40
C ARG A 33 5.87 9.42 -12.65
N ARG A 34 6.48 10.38 -11.95
CA ARG A 34 7.93 10.52 -11.98
C ARG A 34 8.49 9.21 -11.42
N PRO A 35 9.52 8.60 -12.03
CA PRO A 35 10.14 7.41 -11.45
C PRO A 35 10.54 7.70 -10.00
N LEU A 36 10.23 6.77 -9.09
CA LEU A 36 10.62 6.87 -7.69
C LEU A 36 12.14 6.84 -7.63
N ASN A 37 12.75 7.84 -6.99
CA ASN A 37 14.18 7.82 -6.75
C ASN A 37 14.48 7.03 -5.48
N MET A 38 14.85 5.76 -5.63
CA MET A 38 15.14 4.84 -4.53
C MET A 38 16.62 4.82 -4.14
N GLU A 39 17.51 5.39 -4.97
CA GLU A 39 18.97 5.30 -4.82
C GLU A 39 19.48 5.79 -3.45
N GLN A 40 18.79 6.77 -2.85
CA GLN A 40 19.15 7.29 -1.52
C GLN A 40 18.89 6.30 -0.36
N PHE A 41 18.14 5.22 -0.61
CA PHE A 41 17.78 4.22 0.40
C PHE A 41 18.45 2.86 0.19
N LYS A 42 19.12 2.67 -0.95
CA LYS A 42 19.79 1.41 -1.32
C LYS A 42 21.08 1.18 -0.56
N GLY A 43 21.38 -0.08 -0.25
CA GLY A 43 22.62 -0.52 0.41
C GLY A 43 22.77 0.00 1.84
N LEU A 44 21.72 0.58 2.44
CA LEU A 44 21.75 1.05 3.81
C LEU A 44 21.58 -0.12 4.78
N PRO A 45 22.41 -0.23 5.84
CA PRO A 45 22.32 -1.33 6.78
C PRO A 45 21.07 -1.29 7.66
N ARG A 46 20.38 -0.14 7.71
CA ARG A 46 19.21 0.14 8.55
C ARG A 46 18.26 1.07 7.83
N LEU A 47 16.97 0.93 8.11
CA LEU A 47 15.92 1.80 7.58
C LEU A 47 16.10 3.24 8.10
N PRO A 48 15.83 4.26 7.27
CA PRO A 48 15.73 5.64 7.72
C PRO A 48 14.68 5.81 8.82
N LYS A 49 15.01 6.60 9.85
CA LYS A 49 14.15 6.82 11.03
C LYS A 49 13.07 7.89 10.79
N PHE A 50 12.39 7.84 9.65
CA PHE A 50 11.32 8.80 9.33
C PHE A 50 10.02 8.50 10.07
N GLY A 51 9.72 7.21 10.22
CA GLY A 51 8.54 6.70 10.91
C GLY A 51 8.96 5.68 11.97
N VAL A 52 8.43 5.82 13.18
CA VAL A 52 8.63 4.87 14.27
C VAL A 52 7.31 4.16 14.53
N PRO A 53 7.19 2.85 14.23
CA PRO A 53 5.94 2.13 14.47
C PRO A 53 5.66 2.01 15.97
N LYS A 54 4.36 1.99 16.31
CA LYS A 54 3.85 1.76 17.67
C LYS A 54 2.99 0.51 17.75
N ARG A 55 2.11 0.33 16.77
CA ARG A 55 1.13 -0.76 16.76
C ARG A 55 0.83 -1.23 15.34
N TYR A 56 0.70 -2.53 15.19
CA TYR A 56 0.27 -3.17 13.95
C TYR A 56 -1.14 -3.73 14.13
N VAL A 57 -1.96 -3.61 13.10
CA VAL A 57 -3.21 -4.35 12.95
C VAL A 57 -3.12 -5.07 11.61
N LEU A 58 -2.96 -6.39 11.66
CA LEU A 58 -2.74 -7.23 10.51
C LEU A 58 -3.91 -8.20 10.33
N GLU A 59 -4.52 -8.19 9.14
CA GLU A 59 -5.50 -9.17 8.71
C GLU A 59 -4.90 -9.97 7.55
N LEU A 60 -4.85 -11.30 7.67
CA LEU A 60 -4.39 -12.22 6.63
C LEU A 60 -5.53 -13.15 6.22
N ARG A 61 -5.72 -13.29 4.91
CA ARG A 61 -6.72 -14.18 4.30
C ARG A 61 -5.99 -15.17 3.38
N PRO A 62 -5.59 -16.35 3.89
CA PRO A 62 -4.92 -17.36 3.09
C PRO A 62 -5.92 -18.08 2.17
N ASP A 63 -5.46 -18.33 0.94
CA ASP A 63 -6.07 -19.24 -0.02
C ASP A 63 -5.12 -20.42 -0.21
N LEU A 64 -5.47 -21.55 0.41
CA LEU A 64 -4.65 -22.75 0.43
C LEU A 64 -4.67 -23.52 -0.90
N GLU A 65 -5.67 -23.27 -1.75
CA GLU A 65 -5.76 -23.87 -3.09
C GLU A 65 -4.87 -23.10 -4.05
N ALA A 66 -5.02 -21.77 -4.10
CA ALA A 66 -4.19 -20.89 -4.92
C ALA A 66 -2.76 -20.72 -4.39
N CYS A 67 -2.49 -21.16 -3.16
CA CYS A 67 -1.22 -20.97 -2.44
C CYS A 67 -0.82 -19.50 -2.36
N LYS A 68 -1.79 -18.64 -2.07
CA LYS A 68 -1.63 -17.18 -1.96
C LYS A 68 -2.30 -16.68 -0.70
N PHE A 69 -2.06 -15.42 -0.36
CA PHE A 69 -2.80 -14.76 0.70
C PHE A 69 -2.98 -13.27 0.41
N ASP A 70 -4.15 -12.75 0.72
CA ASP A 70 -4.39 -11.32 0.77
C ASP A 70 -4.12 -10.80 2.19
N GLY A 71 -3.52 -9.62 2.27
CA GLY A 71 -3.20 -8.96 3.52
C GLY A 71 -3.74 -7.54 3.58
N LYS A 72 -4.22 -7.16 4.76
CA LYS A 72 -4.50 -5.77 5.12
C LYS A 72 -3.69 -5.40 6.34
N LEU A 73 -2.97 -4.30 6.23
CA LEU A 73 -2.14 -3.79 7.30
C LEU A 73 -2.56 -2.36 7.63
N ALA A 74 -2.75 -2.08 8.92
CA ALA A 74 -2.74 -0.74 9.46
C ALA A 74 -1.63 -0.62 10.51
N VAL A 75 -0.72 0.34 10.34
CA VAL A 75 0.34 0.64 11.30
C VAL A 75 0.07 2.00 11.91
N THR A 76 -0.07 2.05 13.23
CA THR A 76 0.06 3.31 13.98
C THR A 76 1.55 3.60 14.14
N LEU A 77 2.01 4.77 13.72
CA LEU A 77 3.40 5.20 13.79
C LEU A 77 3.51 6.68 14.19
N ASP A 78 4.67 7.08 14.68
CA ASP A 78 5.05 8.49 14.78
C ASP A 78 5.92 8.88 13.58
N VAL A 79 5.52 9.94 12.88
CA VAL A 79 6.40 10.65 11.94
C VAL A 79 7.27 11.59 12.74
N VAL A 80 8.55 11.25 12.89
CA VAL A 80 9.47 11.95 13.81
C VAL A 80 10.29 13.03 13.10
N ASP A 81 10.55 12.88 11.81
CA ASP A 81 11.33 13.83 11.01
C ASP A 81 10.53 14.37 9.83
N LYS A 82 10.83 15.62 9.44
CA LYS A 82 10.23 16.22 8.24
C LYS A 82 10.71 15.47 7.00
N THR A 83 9.82 14.68 6.42
CA THR A 83 10.12 13.78 5.31
C THR A 83 8.98 13.72 4.30
N LYS A 84 9.28 13.30 3.09
CA LYS A 84 8.28 12.92 2.07
C LYS A 84 8.19 11.41 1.89
N TYR A 85 8.91 10.64 2.70
CA TYR A 85 9.13 9.22 2.50
C TYR A 85 8.79 8.42 3.77
N LEU A 86 8.13 7.29 3.59
CA LEU A 86 8.14 6.20 4.56
C LEU A 86 8.84 5.02 3.91
N VAL A 87 9.77 4.40 4.64
CA VAL A 87 10.54 3.25 4.16
C VAL A 87 10.36 2.10 5.14
N LEU A 88 9.94 0.94 4.63
CA LEU A 88 9.65 -0.28 5.38
C LEU A 88 10.42 -1.45 4.74
N ASN A 89 10.60 -2.55 5.45
CA ASN A 89 11.01 -3.82 4.86
C ASN A 89 9.81 -4.51 4.22
N ALA A 90 10.01 -5.05 3.01
CA ALA A 90 9.04 -5.88 2.31
C ALA A 90 9.77 -6.72 1.25
N ALA A 91 9.54 -8.03 1.24
CA ALA A 91 10.13 -8.95 0.27
C ALA A 91 9.06 -9.90 -0.27
N ASP A 92 9.13 -10.26 -1.55
CA ASP A 92 8.22 -11.24 -2.17
C ASP A 92 6.71 -10.90 -2.03
N LEU A 93 6.38 -9.60 -1.92
CA LEU A 93 5.01 -9.08 -1.81
C LEU A 93 4.63 -8.24 -3.02
N VAL A 94 3.33 -8.26 -3.36
CA VAL A 94 2.71 -7.34 -4.32
C VAL A 94 1.89 -6.31 -3.56
N ILE A 95 2.33 -5.05 -3.58
CA ILE A 95 1.62 -3.94 -2.93
C ILE A 95 0.51 -3.43 -3.85
N LYS A 96 -0.70 -3.26 -3.31
CA LYS A 96 -1.81 -2.61 -4.04
C LYS A 96 -1.65 -1.11 -3.90
N ASP A 97 -0.85 -0.46 -4.75
CA ASP A 97 -0.51 0.98 -4.69
C ASP A 97 -1.68 1.91 -4.32
N LYS A 98 -2.86 1.67 -4.92
CA LYS A 98 -4.05 2.51 -4.74
C LYS A 98 -4.69 2.38 -3.35
N SER A 99 -4.34 1.35 -2.59
CA SER A 99 -4.79 1.14 -1.21
C SER A 99 -3.94 1.90 -0.19
N VAL A 100 -2.71 2.28 -0.57
CA VAL A 100 -1.76 2.89 0.36
C VAL A 100 -2.25 4.28 0.74
N SER A 101 -2.39 4.52 2.04
CA SER A 101 -2.83 5.81 2.56
C SER A 101 -2.25 6.09 3.94
N LEU A 102 -2.08 7.37 4.26
CA LEU A 102 -1.63 7.84 5.55
C LEU A 102 -2.62 8.86 6.10
N ARG A 103 -3.05 8.68 7.34
CA ARG A 103 -3.94 9.61 8.04
C ARG A 103 -3.39 9.97 9.41
N GLY A 104 -3.18 11.26 9.68
CA GLY A 104 -2.81 11.72 11.02
C GLY A 104 -3.94 11.44 12.02
N THR A 105 -3.64 11.02 13.25
CA THR A 105 -4.69 10.65 14.22
C THR A 105 -5.53 11.83 14.68
N ALA A 106 -4.94 13.03 14.68
CA ALA A 106 -5.63 14.29 14.96
C ALA A 106 -6.27 14.96 13.72
N SER A 107 -6.15 14.37 12.53
CA SER A 107 -6.64 14.93 11.26
C SER A 107 -7.66 14.02 10.58
N THR A 108 -8.63 14.61 9.89
CA THR A 108 -9.53 13.88 9.01
C THR A 108 -9.00 13.76 7.58
N GLU A 109 -7.92 14.49 7.26
CA GLU A 109 -7.28 14.45 5.94
C GLU A 109 -6.54 13.13 5.72
N VAL A 110 -6.86 12.46 4.62
CA VAL A 110 -6.15 11.25 4.17
C VAL A 110 -5.19 11.64 3.04
N LYS A 111 -3.91 11.33 3.25
CA LYS A 111 -2.85 11.54 2.25
C LYS A 111 -2.61 10.25 1.48
N PHE A 112 -2.52 10.36 0.17
CA PHE A 112 -2.18 9.25 -0.73
C PHE A 112 -0.77 9.48 -1.29
N PRO A 113 0.04 8.42 -1.45
CA PRO A 113 1.37 8.54 -2.01
C PRO A 113 1.32 8.92 -3.48
N SER A 114 2.29 9.72 -3.91
CA SER A 114 2.54 10.01 -5.32
C SER A 114 3.23 8.83 -6.01
N ASN A 115 4.01 8.05 -5.27
CA ASN A 115 4.67 6.85 -5.77
C ASN A 115 4.87 5.80 -4.67
N VAL A 116 4.83 4.53 -5.07
CA VAL A 116 5.07 3.36 -4.22
C VAL A 116 5.96 2.43 -5.02
N GLY A 117 7.09 2.02 -4.45
CA GLY A 117 8.03 1.12 -5.12
C GLY A 117 8.59 0.11 -4.15
N LEU A 118 8.78 -1.11 -4.65
CA LEU A 118 9.43 -2.19 -3.93
C LEU A 118 10.77 -2.47 -4.60
N ASP A 119 11.82 -2.50 -3.81
CA ASP A 119 13.16 -2.90 -4.25
C ASP A 119 13.42 -4.31 -3.76
N ALA A 120 13.65 -5.22 -4.70
CA ALA A 120 13.82 -6.65 -4.40
C ALA A 120 15.24 -6.99 -3.92
N GLU A 121 16.24 -6.16 -4.21
CA GLU A 121 17.63 -6.40 -3.81
C GLU A 121 17.83 -6.01 -2.35
N ASP A 122 17.33 -4.85 -1.95
CA ASP A 122 17.40 -4.33 -0.59
C ASP A 122 16.22 -4.79 0.30
N GLU A 123 15.21 -5.46 -0.28
CA GLU A 123 13.99 -5.91 0.40
C GLU A 123 13.25 -4.77 1.12
N ILE A 124 13.11 -3.63 0.43
CA ILE A 124 12.47 -2.42 0.97
C ILE A 124 11.28 -1.96 0.14
N LEU A 125 10.28 -1.44 0.86
CA LEU A 125 9.15 -0.70 0.32
C LEU A 125 9.37 0.79 0.60
N VAL A 126 9.40 1.59 -0.46
CA VAL A 126 9.50 3.06 -0.38
C VAL A 126 8.16 3.66 -0.79
N ILE A 127 7.60 4.48 0.09
CA ILE A 127 6.33 5.19 -0.10
C ILE A 127 6.65 6.69 -0.16
N GLU A 128 6.46 7.32 -1.31
CA GLU A 128 6.73 8.74 -1.54
C GLU A 128 5.43 9.55 -1.59
N PHE A 129 5.44 10.71 -0.93
CA PHE A 129 4.35 11.69 -0.94
C PHE A 129 4.77 12.97 -1.70
N ASP A 130 3.80 13.68 -2.29
CA ASP A 130 4.06 14.96 -2.98
C ASP A 130 4.61 16.03 -2.02
N GLU A 131 4.09 16.04 -0.80
CA GLU A 131 4.35 17.04 0.24
C GLU A 131 5.01 16.40 1.47
N ALA A 132 5.67 17.24 2.26
CA ALA A 132 6.24 16.79 3.52
C ALA A 132 5.13 16.34 4.46
N LEU A 133 5.33 15.20 5.09
CA LEU A 133 4.44 14.65 6.09
C LEU A 133 4.48 15.52 7.35
N PRO A 134 3.32 15.82 7.96
CA PRO A 134 3.29 16.45 9.27
C PRO A 134 3.90 15.50 10.30
N GLN A 135 4.68 16.07 11.22
CA GLN A 135 5.18 15.31 12.37
C GLN A 135 4.02 14.94 13.31
N GLY A 136 4.19 13.83 14.02
CA GLY A 136 3.22 13.31 14.98
C GLY A 136 2.64 11.96 14.57
N GLU A 137 1.63 11.52 15.33
CA GLU A 137 1.07 10.19 15.19
C GLU A 137 0.16 10.07 13.95
N ALA A 138 0.35 8.99 13.21
CA ALA A 138 -0.40 8.70 11.99
C ALA A 138 -0.68 7.20 11.86
N ILE A 139 -1.66 6.88 11.02
CA ILE A 139 -2.04 5.51 10.66
C ILE A 139 -1.72 5.33 9.18
N LEU A 140 -0.79 4.41 8.87
CA LEU A 140 -0.46 3.95 7.54
C LEU A 140 -1.29 2.70 7.23
N ALA A 141 -2.10 2.74 6.18
CA ALA A 141 -2.87 1.59 5.70
C ALA A 141 -2.29 1.08 4.37
N ILE A 142 -2.16 -0.24 4.24
CA ILE A 142 -1.62 -0.93 3.06
C ILE A 142 -2.41 -2.22 2.84
N GLU A 143 -2.91 -2.44 1.63
CA GLU A 143 -3.33 -3.77 1.17
C GLU A 143 -2.25 -4.37 0.26
N PHE A 144 -2.01 -5.67 0.42
CA PHE A 144 -0.96 -6.38 -0.31
C PHE A 144 -1.38 -7.83 -0.55
N GLN A 145 -0.63 -8.52 -1.40
CA GLN A 145 -0.75 -9.95 -1.66
C GLN A 145 0.62 -10.61 -1.55
N GLY A 146 0.66 -11.82 -0.99
CA GLY A 146 1.84 -12.66 -0.98
C GLY A 146 1.54 -14.06 -1.49
N THR A 147 2.61 -14.84 -1.66
CA THR A 147 2.54 -16.26 -2.03
C THR A 147 2.89 -17.11 -0.82
N LEU A 148 2.12 -18.16 -0.57
CA LEU A 148 2.49 -19.17 0.42
C LEU A 148 3.61 -20.03 -0.16
N ASN A 149 4.85 -19.62 0.09
CA ASN A 149 6.05 -20.27 -0.43
C ASN A 149 6.27 -21.67 0.19
N ASP A 150 7.24 -22.42 -0.33
CA ASP A 150 7.68 -23.73 0.16
C ASP A 150 9.08 -23.68 0.81
N GLN A 151 9.56 -22.49 1.15
CA GLN A 151 10.91 -22.23 1.65
C GLN A 151 11.00 -22.25 3.18
N MET A 152 9.90 -22.53 3.88
CA MET A 152 9.79 -22.52 5.35
C MET A 152 10.12 -21.16 5.98
N LYS A 153 9.85 -20.06 5.26
CA LYS A 153 10.13 -18.68 5.67
C LYS A 153 8.91 -17.80 5.50
N GLY A 154 8.71 -16.85 6.40
CA GLY A 154 7.61 -15.91 6.34
C GLY A 154 6.28 -16.62 6.54
N PHE A 155 5.30 -16.34 5.69
CA PHE A 155 4.02 -17.06 5.67
C PHE A 155 4.04 -18.08 4.52
N TYR A 156 4.18 -19.35 4.88
CA TYR A 156 4.50 -20.43 3.95
C TYR A 156 3.50 -21.58 4.04
N ARG A 157 3.51 -22.44 3.02
CA ARG A 157 2.67 -23.63 2.95
C ARG A 157 3.44 -24.85 3.44
N SER A 158 2.82 -25.62 4.34
CA SER A 158 3.21 -27.00 4.64
C SER A 158 2.11 -27.96 4.18
N THR A 159 2.40 -29.26 4.17
CA THR A 159 1.45 -30.29 3.73
C THR A 159 1.33 -31.41 4.74
N TYR A 160 0.12 -31.90 4.95
CA TYR A 160 -0.18 -33.02 5.84
C TYR A 160 -1.13 -34.00 5.17
N VAL A 161 -1.24 -35.20 5.72
CA VAL A 161 -2.11 -36.26 5.19
C VAL A 161 -3.19 -36.58 6.20
N ILE A 162 -4.45 -36.55 5.79
CA ILE A 162 -5.60 -37.07 6.54
C ILE A 162 -6.38 -37.99 5.59
N ASP A 163 -6.71 -39.19 6.07
CA ASP A 163 -7.47 -40.19 5.30
C ASP A 163 -6.88 -40.53 3.93
N GLY A 164 -5.54 -40.47 3.80
CA GLY A 164 -4.82 -40.71 2.55
C GLY A 164 -4.80 -39.51 1.59
N GLU A 165 -5.50 -38.42 1.90
CA GLU A 165 -5.51 -37.19 1.11
C GLU A 165 -4.46 -36.20 1.60
N LYS A 166 -3.64 -35.69 0.67
CA LYS A 166 -2.69 -34.62 0.96
C LYS A 166 -3.41 -33.27 1.00
N ARG A 167 -3.28 -32.54 2.11
CA ARG A 167 -3.87 -31.21 2.33
C ARG A 167 -2.80 -30.18 2.64
N ASN A 168 -3.08 -28.93 2.24
CA ASN A 168 -2.22 -27.78 2.51
C ASN A 168 -2.59 -27.17 3.87
N MET A 169 -1.58 -26.67 4.58
CA MET A 169 -1.75 -25.79 5.75
C MET A 169 -0.86 -24.56 5.57
N ALA A 170 -1.25 -23.43 6.16
CA ALA A 170 -0.41 -22.24 6.20
C ALA A 170 0.26 -22.12 7.58
N VAL A 171 1.55 -21.78 7.56
CA VAL A 171 2.41 -21.70 8.75
C VAL A 171 3.22 -20.42 8.68
N THR A 172 3.46 -19.80 9.83
CA THR A 172 4.30 -18.60 9.95
C THR A 172 5.64 -18.96 10.60
N GLN A 173 6.76 -18.56 10.01
CA GLN A 173 8.10 -18.59 10.59
C GLN A 173 8.78 -17.26 10.30
N PHE A 174 8.88 -16.39 11.30
CA PHE A 174 9.35 -15.00 11.10
C PHE A 174 10.77 -14.75 11.60
N GLU A 175 11.38 -15.68 12.34
CA GLU A 175 12.73 -15.50 12.84
C GLU A 175 13.80 -15.81 11.77
N PRO A 176 14.88 -14.99 11.69
CA PRO A 176 15.10 -13.74 12.43
C PRO A 176 14.53 -12.49 11.75
N ALA A 177 14.27 -12.51 10.44
CA ALA A 177 13.89 -11.34 9.63
C ALA A 177 12.98 -11.71 8.44
N ASP A 178 12.06 -12.65 8.64
CA ASP A 178 11.15 -13.12 7.58
C ASP A 178 9.72 -12.57 7.72
N ALA A 179 9.46 -11.73 8.73
CA ALA A 179 8.20 -10.99 8.84
C ALA A 179 7.94 -10.14 7.59
N ARG A 180 8.99 -9.55 6.99
CA ARG A 180 8.94 -8.76 5.74
C ARG A 180 8.40 -9.53 4.52
N ARG A 181 8.44 -10.87 4.55
CA ARG A 181 7.86 -11.76 3.52
C ARG A 181 6.40 -12.09 3.76
N CYS A 182 5.89 -11.77 4.94
CA CYS A 182 4.48 -11.92 5.29
C CYS A 182 3.74 -10.58 5.18
N PHE A 183 4.33 -9.47 5.64
CA PHE A 183 3.72 -8.14 5.55
C PHE A 183 4.78 -7.03 5.60
N PRO A 184 4.50 -5.84 5.02
CA PRO A 184 5.43 -4.72 5.11
C PRO A 184 5.61 -4.24 6.56
N CYS A 185 6.85 -4.15 7.06
CA CYS A 185 7.10 -3.80 8.46
C CYS A 185 8.48 -3.16 8.69
N TRP A 186 8.70 -2.57 9.88
CA TRP A 186 10.02 -2.12 10.32
C TRP A 186 10.71 -3.29 11.04
N ASP A 187 11.27 -4.20 10.25
CA ASP A 187 11.79 -5.50 10.68
C ASP A 187 13.22 -5.39 11.22
N GLU A 188 13.39 -4.58 12.28
CA GLU A 188 14.66 -4.44 12.98
C GLU A 188 14.50 -4.69 14.49
N PRO A 189 15.48 -5.34 15.17
CA PRO A 189 15.39 -5.67 16.60
C PRO A 189 15.12 -4.49 17.54
N ALA A 190 15.38 -3.25 17.08
CA ALA A 190 15.18 -2.03 17.84
C ALA A 190 13.70 -1.61 17.91
N TYR A 191 12.84 -2.10 17.01
CA TYR A 191 11.42 -1.76 16.97
C TYR A 191 10.58 -2.89 17.57
N LYS A 192 10.68 -3.06 18.90
CA LYS A 192 9.69 -3.86 19.64
C LYS A 192 8.40 -3.05 19.75
N VAL A 193 7.34 -3.60 19.19
CA VAL A 193 6.03 -2.96 19.09
C VAL A 193 4.95 -3.97 19.46
N GLN A 194 3.82 -3.45 19.94
CA GLN A 194 2.70 -4.29 20.33
C GLN A 194 1.90 -4.67 19.08
N LEU A 195 1.71 -5.98 18.89
CA LEU A 195 0.75 -6.54 17.93
C LEU A 195 -0.68 -6.39 18.48
#